data_AF-A0A9K3DJD8-F1
#
_entry.id   AF-A0A9K3DJD8-F1
#
_cell.length_a   1.000
_cell.length_b   1.000
_cell.length_c   1.000
_cell.angle_alpha   90.00
_cell.angle_beta   90.00
_cell.angle_gamma   90.00
#
_symmetry.space_group_name_H-M   'P 1'
#
loop_
_entity.id
_entity.type
_entity.pdbx_description
1 polymer ?
#
loop_
_entity_poly.entity_id
_entity_poly.type
_entity_poly.pdbx_seq_one_letter_code
_entity_poly.pdbx_strand_id
1 'polypeptide(L)'
;MIAEAKTRHYEDKPKKVTHDAEVKLAAVHVEHEQTMISFREGIKNSVVVSLLQARIKMAYEAHETGLECPSWPVDSWVAKLKELGGNPVPHPAKAGARETSKAAEVVDKAGEKKDVGEDAVEDATQDAEAEKA
;
A
#
# COMPACT_ATOMS: atom_id res chain seq x y z
N MET A 1 -60.61 -2.73 31.00
CA MET A 1 -59.94 -1.79 30.06
C MET A 1 -58.55 -1.33 30.48
N ILE A 2 -58.31 -0.68 31.64
CA ILE A 2 -56.94 -0.20 31.98
C ILE A 2 -55.94 -1.35 32.17
N ALA A 3 -56.35 -2.46 32.79
CA ALA A 3 -55.48 -3.62 32.99
C ALA A 3 -55.06 -4.28 31.67
N GLU A 4 -56.00 -4.52 30.75
CA GLU A 4 -55.72 -5.12 29.43
C GLU A 4 -54.82 -4.24 28.55
N ALA A 5 -55.03 -2.92 28.59
CA ALA A 5 -54.16 -1.98 27.88
C ALA A 5 -52.72 -2.00 28.43
N LYS A 6 -52.57 -2.11 29.77
CA LYS A 6 -51.25 -2.27 30.40
C LYS A 6 -50.60 -3.61 30.00
N THR A 7 -51.35 -4.71 30.01
CA THR A 7 -50.81 -6.03 29.60
C THR A 7 -50.30 -6.02 28.17
N ARG A 8 -51.08 -5.47 27.22
CA ARG A 8 -50.64 -5.32 25.81
C ARG A 8 -49.37 -4.48 25.69
N HIS A 9 -49.28 -3.38 26.43
CA HIS A 9 -48.08 -2.52 26.45
C HIS A 9 -46.83 -3.24 26.95
N TYR A 10 -46.94 -4.09 27.97
CA TYR A 10 -45.82 -4.88 28.46
C TYR A 10 -45.41 -6.00 27.50
N GLU A 11 -46.34 -6.55 26.72
CA GLU A 11 -46.03 -7.55 25.69
C GLU A 11 -45.44 -6.94 24.41
N ASP A 12 -45.90 -5.74 24.02
CA ASP A 12 -45.44 -5.09 22.78
C ASP A 12 -44.04 -4.50 22.92
N LYS A 13 -43.66 -4.04 24.12
CA LYS A 13 -42.32 -3.52 24.38
C LYS A 13 -41.19 -4.48 24.01
N PRO A 14 -41.12 -5.72 24.53
CA PRO A 14 -40.06 -6.65 24.17
C PRO A 14 -40.11 -7.01 22.69
N LYS A 15 -41.30 -7.22 22.11
CA LYS A 15 -41.45 -7.51 20.66
C LYS A 15 -40.87 -6.40 19.80
N LYS A 16 -41.15 -5.13 20.14
CA LYS A 16 -40.63 -3.97 19.42
C LYS A 16 -39.12 -3.85 19.58
N VAL A 17 -38.58 -4.06 20.78
CA VAL A 17 -37.14 -4.03 21.04
C VAL A 17 -36.42 -5.16 20.28
N THR A 18 -36.97 -6.37 20.29
CA THR A 18 -36.42 -7.52 19.56
C THR A 18 -36.44 -7.26 18.06
N HIS A 19 -37.57 -6.83 17.50
CA HIS A 19 -37.65 -6.51 16.07
C HIS A 19 -36.69 -5.37 15.69
N ASP A 20 -36.58 -4.33 16.52
CA ASP A 20 -35.63 -3.23 16.27
C ASP A 20 -34.18 -3.72 16.30
N ALA A 21 -33.84 -4.62 17.23
CA ALA A 21 -32.53 -5.26 17.29
C ALA A 21 -32.25 -6.15 16.08
N GLU A 22 -33.23 -6.94 15.63
CA GLU A 22 -33.12 -7.79 14.43
C GLU A 22 -32.91 -6.97 13.17
N VAL A 23 -33.65 -5.87 12.99
CA VAL A 23 -33.49 -4.96 11.86
C VAL A 23 -32.11 -4.30 11.87
N LYS A 24 -31.65 -3.83 13.05
CA LYS A 24 -30.30 -3.27 13.18
C LYS A 24 -29.22 -4.28 12.88
N LEU A 25 -29.37 -5.52 13.36
CA LEU A 25 -28.44 -6.59 13.08
C LEU A 25 -28.37 -6.91 11.58
N ALA A 26 -29.53 -7.01 10.92
CA ALA A 26 -29.60 -7.22 9.47
C ALA A 26 -28.95 -6.08 8.68
N ALA A 27 -29.19 -4.82 9.07
CA ALA A 27 -28.58 -3.66 8.44
C ALA A 27 -27.04 -3.67 8.58
N VAL A 28 -26.52 -3.95 9.78
CA VAL A 28 -25.08 -4.08 10.03
C VAL A 28 -24.48 -5.23 9.23
N HIS A 29 -25.20 -6.34 9.09
CA HIS A 29 -24.73 -7.48 8.30
C HIS A 29 -24.58 -7.12 6.82
N VAL A 30 -25.57 -6.45 6.23
CA VAL A 30 -25.52 -5.98 4.84
C VAL A 30 -24.40 -4.96 4.63
N GLU A 31 -24.24 -4.00 5.55
CA GLU A 31 -23.14 -3.03 5.49
C GLU A 31 -21.77 -3.71 5.55
N HIS A 32 -21.63 -4.71 6.42
CA HIS A 32 -20.41 -5.50 6.52
C HIS A 32 -20.09 -6.25 5.22
N GLU A 33 -21.06 -6.95 4.64
CA GLU A 33 -20.87 -7.65 3.36
C GLU A 33 -20.45 -6.69 2.24
N GLN A 34 -21.12 -5.53 2.14
CA GLN A 34 -20.76 -4.51 1.16
C GLN A 34 -19.33 -3.98 1.39
N THR A 35 -18.94 -3.77 2.64
CA THR A 35 -17.58 -3.35 3.00
C THR A 35 -16.54 -4.40 2.59
N MET A 36 -16.83 -5.68 2.82
CA MET A 36 -15.95 -6.79 2.44
C MET A 36 -15.80 -6.93 0.93
N ILE A 37 -16.87 -6.69 0.17
CA ILE A 37 -16.83 -6.65 -1.31
C ILE A 37 -15.91 -5.53 -1.77
N SER A 38 -16.16 -4.29 -1.30
CA SER A 38 -15.36 -3.12 -1.66
C SER A 38 -13.88 -3.29 -1.31
N PHE A 39 -13.57 -3.90 -0.16
CA PHE A 39 -12.19 -4.20 0.24
C PHE A 39 -11.50 -5.18 -0.72
N ARG A 40 -12.18 -6.28 -1.08
CA ARG A 40 -11.63 -7.26 -2.03
C ARG A 40 -11.41 -6.66 -3.41
N GLU A 41 -12.33 -5.81 -3.86
CA GLU A 41 -12.19 -5.08 -5.12
C GLU A 41 -11.03 -4.08 -5.08
N GLY A 42 -10.85 -3.39 -3.96
CA GLY A 42 -9.69 -2.52 -3.73
C GLY A 42 -8.36 -3.26 -3.83
N ILE A 43 -8.24 -4.45 -3.22
CA ILE A 43 -7.05 -5.29 -3.33
C ILE A 43 -6.81 -5.73 -4.78
N LYS A 44 -7.85 -6.14 -5.50
CA LYS A 44 -7.71 -6.54 -6.91
C LYS A 44 -7.15 -5.39 -7.74
N ASN A 45 -7.64 -4.18 -7.54
CA ASN A 45 -7.16 -3.01 -8.28
C ASN A 45 -5.69 -2.68 -7.94
N SER A 46 -5.30 -2.73 -6.67
CA SER A 46 -3.92 -2.44 -6.26
C SER A 46 -2.91 -3.47 -6.81
N VAL A 47 -3.29 -4.74 -6.88
CA VAL A 47 -2.46 -5.80 -7.48
C VAL A 47 -2.33 -5.62 -9.00
N VAL A 48 -3.42 -5.24 -9.68
CA VAL A 48 -3.37 -4.96 -11.13
C VAL A 48 -2.44 -3.76 -11.42
N VAL A 49 -2.55 -2.70 -10.62
CA VAL A 49 -1.70 -1.51 -10.74
C VAL A 49 -0.23 -1.86 -10.52
N SER A 50 0.11 -2.60 -9.44
CA SER A 50 1.50 -2.95 -9.13
C SER A 50 2.12 -3.88 -10.17
N LEU A 51 1.37 -4.86 -10.68
CA LEU A 51 1.82 -5.73 -11.75
C LEU A 51 2.08 -4.94 -13.04
N LEU A 52 1.19 -4.00 -13.38
CA LEU A 52 1.34 -3.16 -14.57
C LEU A 52 2.56 -2.25 -14.46
N GLN A 53 2.82 -1.66 -13.29
CA GLN A 53 4.04 -0.89 -13.02
C GLN A 53 5.30 -1.74 -13.16
N ALA A 54 5.31 -2.95 -12.58
CA ALA A 54 6.44 -3.87 -12.68
C ALA A 54 6.72 -4.24 -14.15
N ARG A 55 5.67 -4.48 -14.94
CA ARG A 55 5.79 -4.80 -16.37
C ARG A 55 6.36 -3.65 -17.20
N ILE A 56 5.89 -2.43 -16.95
CA ILE A 56 6.41 -1.22 -17.63
C ILE A 56 7.86 -0.98 -17.24
N LYS A 57 8.21 -1.11 -15.95
CA LYS A 57 9.59 -0.98 -15.47
C LYS A 57 10.52 -1.99 -16.15
N MET A 58 10.10 -3.25 -16.22
CA MET A 58 10.87 -4.30 -16.89
C MET A 58 11.02 -4.05 -18.39
N ALA A 59 9.99 -3.50 -19.05
CA ALA A 59 10.07 -3.10 -20.45
C ALA A 59 11.10 -1.99 -20.70
N TYR A 60 11.14 -1.00 -19.81
CA TYR A 60 12.12 0.07 -19.85
C TYR A 60 13.55 -0.42 -19.59
N GLU A 61 13.76 -1.28 -18.60
CA GLU A 61 15.07 -1.88 -18.32
C GLU A 61 15.54 -2.77 -19.48
N ALA A 62 14.63 -3.50 -20.12
CA ALA A 62 14.93 -4.29 -21.31
C ALA A 62 15.38 -3.41 -22.50
N HIS A 63 14.72 -2.26 -22.69
CA HIS A 63 15.13 -1.28 -23.70
C HIS A 63 16.54 -0.72 -23.42
N GLU A 64 16.87 -0.40 -22.16
CA GLU A 64 18.23 0.05 -21.78
C GLU A 64 19.31 -1.02 -22.03
N THR A 65 18.96 -2.30 -21.87
CA THR A 65 19.88 -3.43 -22.07
C THR A 65 19.91 -3.94 -23.52
N GLY A 66 19.17 -3.30 -24.44
CA GLY A 66 19.08 -3.69 -25.84
C GLY A 66 18.26 -4.98 -26.08
N LEU A 67 17.54 -5.47 -25.08
CA LEU A 67 16.69 -6.66 -25.12
C LEU A 67 15.21 -6.28 -25.35
N GLU A 68 14.98 -5.29 -26.22
CA GLU A 68 13.63 -4.80 -26.49
C GLU A 68 12.78 -5.88 -27.18
N CYS A 69 11.54 -6.04 -26.71
CA CYS A 69 10.59 -6.97 -27.30
C CYS A 69 9.53 -6.19 -28.10
N PRO A 70 9.49 -6.32 -29.46
CA PRO A 70 8.51 -5.63 -30.29
C PRO A 70 7.05 -5.99 -30.00
N SER A 71 6.82 -7.12 -29.32
CA SER A 71 5.49 -7.59 -28.95
C SER A 71 4.91 -6.91 -27.71
N TRP A 72 5.69 -6.11 -26.99
CA TRP A 72 5.25 -5.46 -25.76
C TRP A 72 4.56 -4.12 -26.07
N PRO A 73 3.24 -4.00 -25.84
CA PRO A 73 2.52 -2.75 -26.06
C PRO A 73 2.72 -1.79 -24.87
N VAL A 74 3.95 -1.29 -24.68
CA VAL A 74 4.35 -0.48 -23.52
C VAL A 74 3.49 0.78 -23.39
N ASP A 75 3.24 1.50 -24.48
CA ASP A 75 2.39 2.71 -24.47
C ASP A 75 0.95 2.41 -24.02
N SER A 76 0.41 1.26 -24.44
CA SER A 76 -0.93 0.83 -24.01
C SER A 76 -0.95 0.48 -22.52
N TRP A 77 0.12 -0.11 -22.00
CA TRP A 77 0.26 -0.37 -20.57
C TRP A 77 0.37 0.93 -19.76
N VAL A 78 1.14 1.91 -20.24
CA VAL A 78 1.27 3.23 -19.60
C VAL A 78 -0.07 3.97 -19.58
N ALA A 79 -0.81 3.95 -20.70
CA ALA A 79 -2.15 4.54 -20.77
C ALA A 79 -3.11 3.88 -19.77
N LYS A 80 -3.11 2.54 -19.72
CA LYS A 80 -3.95 1.78 -18.78
C LYS A 80 -3.57 2.01 -17.33
N LEU A 81 -2.28 2.20 -17.03
CA LEU A 81 -1.83 2.54 -15.68
C LEU A 81 -2.37 3.89 -15.23
N LYS A 82 -2.37 4.87 -16.14
CA LYS A 82 -2.94 6.21 -15.89
C LYS A 82 -4.45 6.15 -15.69
N GLU A 83 -5.15 5.36 -16.50
CA GLU A 83 -6.61 5.15 -16.36
C GLU A 83 -6.97 4.56 -14.99
N LEU A 84 -6.17 3.61 -14.50
CA LEU A 84 -6.35 2.99 -13.19
C LEU A 84 -5.87 3.87 -12.01
N GLY A 85 -5.37 5.08 -12.27
CA GLY A 85 -4.86 6.00 -11.24
C GLY A 85 -3.55 5.55 -10.59
N GLY A 86 -2.79 4.67 -11.23
CA GLY A 86 -1.50 4.21 -10.72
C GLY A 86 -0.38 5.25 -10.91
N ASN A 87 0.64 5.19 -10.05
CA ASN A 87 1.79 6.11 -10.16
C ASN A 87 2.56 5.86 -11.46
N PRO A 88 2.95 6.91 -12.20
CA PRO A 88 3.67 6.77 -13.45
C PRO A 88 5.04 6.13 -13.22
N VAL A 89 5.42 5.18 -14.08
CA VAL A 89 6.78 4.65 -14.11
C VAL A 89 7.63 5.59 -14.96
N PRO A 90 8.71 6.18 -14.42
CA PRO A 90 9.55 7.10 -15.17
C PRO A 90 10.24 6.37 -16.31
N HIS A 91 10.20 6.97 -17.50
CA HIS A 91 10.92 6.44 -18.66
C HIS A 91 12.43 6.65 -18.43
N PRO A 92 13.30 5.67 -18.73
CA PRO A 92 14.74 5.76 -18.52
C PRO A 92 15.39 6.97 -19.20
N ALA A 93 14.99 7.24 -20.45
CA ALA A 93 15.39 8.46 -21.18
C ALA A 93 15.02 9.79 -20.49
N LYS A 94 14.01 9.82 -19.60
CA LYS A 94 13.65 11.00 -18.79
C LYS A 94 14.28 11.01 -17.40
N ALA A 95 14.69 9.86 -16.87
CA ALA A 95 15.37 9.76 -15.58
C ALA A 95 16.79 10.39 -15.62
N GLY A 96 17.42 10.45 -16.79
CA GLY A 96 18.67 11.17 -17.04
C GLY A 96 18.56 12.69 -17.14
N ALA A 97 17.35 13.26 -17.10
CA ALA A 97 17.12 14.71 -17.17
C ALA A 97 17.01 15.37 -15.78
N ARG A 98 17.57 14.75 -14.73
CA ARG A 98 17.69 15.35 -13.41
C ARG A 98 19.01 16.12 -13.32
N GLU A 99 18.92 17.39 -13.73
CA GLU A 99 19.76 18.53 -13.30
C GLU A 99 21.26 18.47 -13.59
N THR A 100 21.64 18.66 -14.85
CA THR A 100 22.97 19.17 -15.21
C THR A 100 22.83 20.50 -15.93
N SER A 101 22.55 21.58 -15.20
CA SER A 101 22.89 22.97 -15.58
C SER A 101 22.56 23.98 -14.48
N LYS A 102 23.55 24.25 -13.61
CA LYS A 102 23.94 25.63 -13.28
C LYS A 102 25.40 25.64 -12.77
N ALA A 103 26.24 26.29 -13.57
CA ALA A 103 27.57 26.90 -13.34
C ALA A 103 27.93 27.24 -11.88
N ALA A 104 29.18 27.44 -11.46
CA ALA A 104 30.54 27.27 -11.98
C ALA A 104 31.48 27.65 -10.82
N GLU A 105 32.70 27.10 -10.85
CA GLU A 105 33.96 27.69 -10.38
C GLU A 105 34.37 27.75 -8.88
N VAL A 106 35.58 27.17 -8.67
CA VAL A 106 36.67 27.44 -7.69
C VAL A 106 36.47 27.08 -6.21
N VAL A 107 37.22 26.08 -5.72
CA VAL A 107 38.54 26.25 -5.04
C VAL A 107 39.18 24.88 -4.87
N ASP A 108 40.34 24.76 -5.51
CA ASP A 108 41.37 23.75 -5.31
C ASP A 108 41.94 23.85 -3.88
N LYS A 109 42.02 22.73 -3.15
CA LYS A 109 43.04 22.59 -2.10
C LYS A 109 43.38 21.12 -1.86
N ALA A 110 44.51 20.74 -2.43
CA ALA A 110 45.31 19.59 -2.04
C ALA A 110 45.56 19.53 -0.51
N GLY A 111 45.54 18.31 0.03
CA GLY A 111 45.94 17.99 1.41
C GLY A 111 46.05 16.49 1.59
N GLU A 112 47.28 15.98 1.49
CA GLU A 112 47.67 14.58 1.51
C GLU A 112 47.87 14.02 2.94
N LYS A 113 47.50 12.73 3.14
CA LYS A 113 47.89 11.70 4.16
C LYS A 113 47.57 11.92 5.66
N LYS A 114 46.96 10.91 6.30
CA LYS A 114 47.66 9.88 7.13
C LYS A 114 46.68 8.91 7.86
N ASP A 115 47.09 7.64 7.88
CA ASP A 115 46.56 6.44 8.55
C ASP A 115 46.36 6.49 10.09
N VAL A 116 45.78 5.37 10.59
CA VAL A 116 45.67 4.82 11.96
C VAL A 116 44.29 5.10 12.58
N GLY A 117 43.50 4.15 13.10
CA GLY A 117 43.68 2.76 13.52
C GLY A 117 42.77 2.52 14.75
N GLU A 118 42.48 1.25 15.05
CA GLU A 118 41.82 0.70 16.27
C GLU A 118 40.28 0.64 16.36
N ASP A 119 39.80 -0.61 16.26
CA ASP A 119 39.16 -1.40 17.32
C ASP A 119 37.94 -0.84 18.07
N ALA A 120 36.79 -1.50 17.86
CA ALA A 120 35.75 -1.74 18.88
C ALA A 120 34.67 -2.68 18.31
N VAL A 121 34.85 -3.99 18.45
CA VAL A 121 33.73 -4.93 18.50
C VAL A 121 33.86 -5.71 19.80
N GLU A 122 33.32 -5.15 20.87
CA GLU A 122 32.98 -5.92 22.06
C GLU A 122 31.55 -6.43 21.99
N ASP A 123 31.50 -7.75 22.18
CA ASP A 123 30.50 -8.59 22.81
C ASP A 123 29.27 -7.93 23.45
N ALA A 124 28.10 -8.49 23.13
CA ALA A 124 26.98 -8.55 24.06
C ALA A 124 26.19 -9.84 23.81
N THR A 125 26.68 -10.92 24.42
CA THR A 125 25.94 -12.14 24.70
C THR A 125 24.68 -11.81 25.51
N GLN A 126 23.48 -12.10 24.98
CA GLN A 126 22.23 -11.96 25.74
C GLN A 126 21.88 -13.28 26.43
N ASP A 127 22.08 -13.27 27.75
CA ASP A 127 21.45 -14.18 28.70
C ASP A 127 19.94 -13.89 28.77
N ALA A 128 19.12 -14.93 28.77
CA ALA A 128 17.70 -14.85 29.14
C ALA A 128 17.26 -16.17 29.78
N GLU A 129 17.49 -16.28 31.08
CA GLU A 129 16.65 -17.11 31.94
C GLU A 129 15.23 -16.55 31.98
N ALA A 130 14.23 -17.39 31.73
CA ALA A 130 12.84 -17.13 32.11
C ALA A 130 12.26 -18.38 32.79
N GLU A 131 11.94 -18.16 34.05
CA GLU A 131 11.38 -19.03 35.07
C GLU A 131 9.96 -19.55 34.74
N LYS A 132 9.65 -20.73 35.30
CA LYS A 132 8.35 -21.34 35.64
C LYS A 132 7.51 -22.03 34.55
N ALA A 133 7.57 -23.36 34.58
CA ALA A 133 6.40 -24.24 34.65
C ALA A 133 6.67 -25.37 35.65
#